data_AF-A0A1I1CI59-F1
#
_entry.id   AF-A0A1I1CI59-F1
#
_cell.length_a   1.000
_cell.length_b   1.000
_cell.length_c   1.000
_cell.angle_alpha   90.00
_cell.angle_beta   90.00
_cell.angle_gamma   90.00
#
_symmetry.space_group_name_H-M   'P 1'
#
loop_
_entity.id
_entity.type
_entity.pdbx_description
1 polymer ?
#
loop_
_entity_poly.entity_id
_entity_poly.type
_entity_poly.pdbx_seq_one_letter_code
_entity_poly.pdbx_strand_id
1 'polypeptide(L)'
;MQLLTLNGDWRMKRTDDNEWIDAVVPGSVFNDLLRAGKMEDPFYRDNEMAALELTKFDYEYERSFEADEALLARDVVLLRCEGLDTLCEVFINGRLALDADNMHRTYETNVKEMLRAGLNEIRVVIRSATRFAIDKDKELHLSSCADAVPGISHLRKAHSMFGWDWGPKLPDAGIWRDISIRGYDRGRIDDVYITQDHEADAVRLDVRIDVERWLPNAELTVHTVLEAPDGTVSERKAIAEAAPLGGALLSFDIANPELWWPHNYGRQPLYTLRVILQSEAGVADERTLRIGLRTLTVRQEKDEWGESFEFVVNGRGIFAMGANYIPEDNVFGRLTPARTERLLQSCAEANFNCIRVWGGGYYPDDSFYDACDRLGLIVWQDHLYACGTYDFNDAFRESIRRETIDNVKRIRHHASLGIWSGNNELEYAWANWGWTERYGEKQREDYLRQFEQFLPELNAEHDPGTFYWRSSPSSYGGIDEPNLASVGDMHYWDVWHGRKPIAEYRTLFPRFMSEFGLQSFPSLKTVETFTLPEDRNIFSYVMEAHQKNGTGNEKILYYISEYFKYPKDFESLLYVSQLIQAEGMRVGVEHWRRNRAGAWARSIGS
;
A
#
# COMPACT_ATOMS: atom_id res chain seq x y z
N MET A 1 27.91 -4.04 -7.55
CA MET A 1 27.05 -5.00 -6.81
C MET A 1 26.81 -6.23 -7.68
N GLN A 2 26.97 -7.43 -7.12
CA GLN A 2 26.66 -8.70 -7.78
C GLN A 2 25.30 -9.20 -7.28
N LEU A 3 24.35 -9.39 -8.17
CA LEU A 3 22.99 -9.85 -7.86
C LEU A 3 22.81 -11.30 -8.30
N LEU A 4 22.37 -12.15 -7.38
CA LEU A 4 21.84 -13.48 -7.67
C LEU A 4 20.36 -13.49 -7.26
N THR A 5 19.46 -13.49 -8.24
CA THR A 5 18.03 -13.65 -7.95
C THR A 5 17.73 -15.08 -7.50
N LEU A 6 16.88 -15.19 -6.48
CA LEU A 6 16.31 -16.46 -6.03
C LEU A 6 14.83 -16.56 -6.44
N ASN A 7 14.35 -15.74 -7.37
CA ASN A 7 13.03 -15.84 -7.98
C ASN A 7 12.97 -16.98 -9.03
N GLY A 8 11.77 -17.45 -9.36
CA GLY A 8 11.50 -18.53 -10.30
C GLY A 8 11.01 -19.77 -9.59
N ASP A 9 11.54 -20.93 -10.01
CA ASP A 9 11.06 -22.23 -9.57
C ASP A 9 11.56 -22.60 -8.16
N TRP A 10 10.61 -23.02 -7.33
CA TRP A 10 10.79 -23.54 -5.99
C TRP A 10 9.96 -24.82 -5.84
N ARG A 11 10.09 -25.49 -4.70
CA ARG A 11 9.12 -26.48 -4.25
C ARG A 11 8.50 -26.05 -2.94
N MET A 12 7.24 -26.40 -2.73
CA MET A 12 6.52 -26.16 -1.48
C MET A 12 5.89 -27.46 -0.96
N LYS A 13 5.78 -27.59 0.35
CA LYS A 13 4.91 -28.57 1.00
C LYS A 13 4.25 -27.97 2.23
N ARG A 14 3.21 -28.63 2.71
CA ARG A 14 2.69 -28.42 4.07
C ARG A 14 3.62 -29.12 5.07
N THR A 15 3.89 -28.53 6.23
CA THR A 15 4.93 -29.07 7.15
C THR A 15 4.57 -30.40 7.80
N ASP A 16 3.28 -30.73 7.88
CA ASP A 16 2.76 -32.01 8.40
C ASP A 16 2.52 -33.05 7.28
N ASP A 17 2.93 -32.74 6.04
CA ASP A 17 2.88 -33.61 4.88
C ASP A 17 4.30 -33.91 4.37
N ASN A 18 4.44 -34.96 3.56
CA ASN A 18 5.68 -35.35 2.89
C ASN A 18 5.64 -35.05 1.38
N GLU A 19 4.49 -34.72 0.81
CA GLU A 19 4.36 -34.42 -0.61
C GLU A 19 4.85 -33.01 -0.94
N TRP A 20 5.87 -32.93 -1.80
CA TRP A 20 6.32 -31.66 -2.40
C TRP A 20 5.58 -31.40 -3.70
N ILE A 21 5.19 -30.15 -3.91
CA ILE A 21 4.61 -29.63 -5.15
C ILE A 21 5.51 -28.53 -5.73
N ASP A 22 5.41 -28.30 -7.03
CA ASP A 22 6.08 -27.18 -7.69
C ASP A 22 5.50 -25.86 -7.20
N ALA A 23 6.36 -24.88 -6.98
CA ALA A 23 6.01 -23.57 -6.47
C ALA A 23 6.76 -22.46 -7.24
N VAL A 24 6.25 -21.24 -7.22
CA VAL A 24 6.91 -20.08 -7.84
C VAL A 24 7.03 -18.92 -6.87
N VAL A 25 8.20 -18.28 -6.91
CA VAL A 25 8.52 -17.09 -6.10
C VAL A 25 8.94 -15.95 -7.04
N PRO A 26 8.42 -14.72 -6.89
CA PRO A 26 7.41 -14.31 -5.92
C PRO A 26 6.06 -15.00 -6.15
N GLY A 27 5.37 -15.31 -5.07
CA GLY A 27 4.11 -16.04 -5.12
C GLY A 27 3.51 -16.30 -3.74
N SER A 28 2.51 -17.18 -3.70
CA SER A 28 1.79 -17.50 -2.49
C SER A 28 1.34 -18.95 -2.45
N VAL A 29 1.04 -19.43 -1.25
CA VAL A 29 0.58 -20.79 -0.97
C VAL A 29 -0.68 -21.10 -1.79
N PHE A 30 -1.67 -20.20 -1.81
CA PHE A 30 -2.87 -20.43 -2.61
C PHE A 30 -2.56 -20.53 -4.11
N ASN A 31 -1.68 -19.67 -4.64
CA ASN A 31 -1.31 -19.75 -6.05
C ASN A 31 -0.67 -21.10 -6.40
N ASP A 32 0.22 -21.61 -5.54
CA ASP A 32 0.90 -22.88 -5.77
C ASP A 32 -0.04 -24.09 -5.60
N LEU A 33 -0.93 -24.07 -4.60
CA LEU A 33 -1.95 -25.11 -4.42
C LEU A 33 -2.94 -25.17 -5.60
N LEU A 34 -3.35 -24.01 -6.12
CA LEU A 34 -4.22 -23.93 -7.30
C LEU A 34 -3.52 -24.51 -8.54
N ARG A 35 -2.26 -24.15 -8.78
CA ARG A 35 -1.46 -24.68 -9.89
C ARG A 35 -1.25 -26.20 -9.81
N ALA A 36 -1.12 -26.73 -8.60
CA ALA A 36 -0.99 -28.16 -8.34
C ALA A 36 -2.33 -28.92 -8.35
N GLY A 37 -3.47 -28.23 -8.50
CA GLY A 37 -4.81 -28.83 -8.41
C GLY A 37 -5.14 -29.39 -7.01
N LYS A 38 -4.51 -28.85 -5.97
CA LYS A 38 -4.69 -29.23 -4.56
C LYS A 38 -5.70 -28.34 -3.82
N MET A 39 -6.19 -27.30 -4.50
CA MET A 39 -7.16 -26.34 -4.01
C MET A 39 -8.08 -25.95 -5.16
N GLU A 40 -9.36 -25.76 -4.87
CA GLU A 40 -10.34 -25.20 -5.79
C GLU A 40 -10.25 -23.66 -5.78
N ASP A 41 -10.69 -23.00 -6.85
CA ASP A 41 -10.68 -21.53 -6.87
C ASP A 41 -11.49 -20.97 -5.69
N PRO A 42 -10.87 -20.18 -4.78
CA PRO A 42 -11.54 -19.69 -3.57
C PRO A 42 -12.69 -18.73 -3.88
N PHE A 43 -12.76 -18.17 -5.09
CA PHE A 43 -13.85 -17.29 -5.54
C PHE A 43 -15.02 -18.04 -6.17
N TYR A 44 -14.94 -19.36 -6.36
CA TYR A 44 -16.04 -20.13 -6.91
C TYR A 44 -17.01 -20.58 -5.82
N ARG A 45 -18.29 -20.23 -5.97
CA ARG A 45 -19.41 -20.57 -5.07
C ARG A 45 -19.09 -20.29 -3.59
N ASP A 46 -18.84 -21.31 -2.79
CA ASP A 46 -18.62 -21.23 -1.34
C ASP A 46 -17.23 -21.75 -0.93
N ASN A 47 -16.31 -21.86 -1.89
CA ASN A 47 -14.97 -22.42 -1.68
C ASN A 47 -14.10 -21.62 -0.70
N GLU A 48 -14.45 -20.36 -0.39
CA GLU A 48 -13.81 -19.55 0.65
C GLU A 48 -13.64 -20.32 1.97
N MET A 49 -14.65 -21.10 2.38
CA MET A 49 -14.59 -21.81 3.66
C MET A 49 -13.51 -22.90 3.66
N ALA A 50 -13.39 -23.64 2.55
CA ALA A 50 -12.35 -24.64 2.39
C ALA A 50 -10.96 -23.99 2.28
N ALA A 51 -10.87 -22.85 1.58
CA ALA A 51 -9.66 -22.06 1.47
C ALA A 51 -9.16 -21.55 2.84
N LEU A 52 -10.07 -21.05 3.68
CA LEU A 52 -9.77 -20.59 5.03
C LEU A 52 -9.22 -21.70 5.93
N GLU A 53 -9.65 -22.96 5.77
CA GLU A 53 -9.06 -24.07 6.53
C GLU A 53 -7.59 -24.32 6.15
N LEU A 54 -7.21 -24.07 4.90
CA LEU A 54 -5.82 -24.25 4.43
C LEU A 54 -4.87 -23.23 5.06
N THR A 55 -5.35 -22.07 5.51
CA THR A 55 -4.51 -21.02 6.13
C THR A 55 -4.11 -21.35 7.58
N LYS A 56 -4.70 -22.41 8.17
CA LYS A 56 -4.39 -22.87 9.52
C LYS A 56 -3.15 -23.76 9.59
N PHE A 57 -2.57 -24.12 8.45
CA PHE A 57 -1.37 -24.95 8.39
C PHE A 57 -0.11 -24.09 8.22
N ASP A 58 1.04 -24.70 8.54
CA ASP A 58 2.34 -24.13 8.23
C ASP A 58 2.85 -24.75 6.91
N TYR A 59 3.63 -23.97 6.17
CA TYR A 59 4.16 -24.36 4.87
C TYR A 59 5.68 -24.21 4.84
N GLU A 60 6.33 -24.99 3.99
CA GLU A 60 7.76 -24.97 3.79
C GLU A 60 8.05 -24.82 2.29
N TYR A 61 8.81 -23.79 1.94
CA TYR A 61 9.38 -23.57 0.62
C TYR A 61 10.85 -23.95 0.62
N GLU A 62 11.33 -24.55 -0.46
CA GLU A 62 12.74 -24.90 -0.62
C GLU A 62 13.22 -24.70 -2.06
N ARG A 63 14.48 -24.29 -2.18
CA ARG A 63 15.19 -24.20 -3.46
C ARG A 63 16.69 -24.45 -3.27
N SER A 64 17.31 -25.04 -4.29
CA SER A 64 18.76 -25.03 -4.43
C SER A 64 19.24 -23.93 -5.38
N PHE A 65 20.41 -23.36 -5.11
CA PHE A 65 21.03 -22.33 -5.93
C PHE A 65 22.56 -22.46 -5.92
N GLU A 66 23.21 -21.95 -6.96
CA GLU A 66 24.67 -21.94 -7.04
C GLU A 66 25.24 -20.59 -6.61
N ALA A 67 26.23 -20.62 -5.71
CA ALA A 67 27.04 -19.47 -5.36
C ALA A 67 28.46 -19.68 -5.92
N ASP A 68 28.88 -18.79 -6.82
CA ASP A 68 30.22 -18.85 -7.38
C ASP A 68 31.28 -18.25 -6.43
N GLU A 69 32.55 -18.54 -6.70
CA GLU A 69 33.66 -18.00 -5.91
C GLU A 69 33.72 -16.46 -5.97
N ALA A 70 33.24 -15.86 -7.06
CA ALA A 70 33.22 -14.41 -7.24
C ALA A 70 32.25 -13.72 -6.27
N LEU A 71 31.09 -14.33 -6.00
CA LEU A 71 30.12 -13.86 -5.01
C LEU A 71 30.69 -14.02 -3.59
N LEU A 72 31.32 -15.16 -3.29
CA LEU A 72 31.89 -15.43 -1.98
C LEU A 72 33.14 -14.59 -1.68
N ALA A 73 33.82 -14.11 -2.72
CA ALA A 73 34.94 -13.20 -2.60
C ALA A 73 34.53 -11.76 -2.22
N ARG A 74 33.24 -11.40 -2.35
CA ARG A 74 32.75 -10.05 -2.02
C ARG A 74 32.88 -9.75 -0.54
N ASP A 75 33.15 -8.49 -0.17
CA ASP A 75 33.34 -8.10 1.24
C ASP A 75 32.14 -8.53 2.10
N VAL A 76 30.92 -8.23 1.61
CA VAL A 76 29.65 -8.54 2.28
C VAL A 76 28.72 -9.27 1.31
N VAL A 77 28.02 -10.29 1.80
CA VAL A 77 26.99 -11.02 1.03
C VAL A 77 25.71 -11.05 1.83
N LEU A 78 24.69 -10.35 1.35
CA LEU A 78 23.39 -10.20 2.02
C LEU A 78 22.34 -11.08 1.36
N LEU A 79 21.53 -11.77 2.16
CA LEU A 79 20.21 -12.20 1.73
C LEU A 79 19.27 -11.01 1.86
N ARG A 80 18.52 -10.71 0.80
CA ARG A 80 17.47 -9.69 0.80
C ARG A 80 16.14 -10.32 0.40
N CYS A 81 15.15 -10.17 1.27
CA CYS A 81 13.76 -10.55 1.02
C CYS A 81 12.92 -9.26 1.00
N GLU A 82 12.36 -8.91 -0.15
CA GLU A 82 11.59 -7.67 -0.34
C GLU A 82 10.16 -7.76 0.20
N GLY A 83 9.73 -8.96 0.59
CA GLY A 83 8.44 -9.21 1.24
C GLY A 83 8.26 -10.67 1.61
N LEU A 84 8.03 -10.93 2.90
CA LEU A 84 7.75 -12.24 3.48
C LEU A 84 6.39 -12.17 4.18
N ASP A 85 5.46 -13.04 3.81
CA ASP A 85 4.09 -13.00 4.30
C ASP A 85 3.76 -14.24 5.16
N THR A 86 3.74 -14.15 6.49
CA THR A 86 4.29 -13.05 7.32
C THR A 86 5.30 -13.62 8.30
N LEU A 87 4.88 -14.62 9.09
CA LEU A 87 5.69 -15.30 10.10
C LEU A 87 6.64 -16.30 9.42
N CYS A 88 7.82 -15.84 9.02
CA CYS A 88 8.73 -16.61 8.17
C CYS A 88 10.10 -16.82 8.82
N GLU A 89 10.50 -18.09 8.94
CA GLU A 89 11.84 -18.50 9.35
C GLU A 89 12.64 -18.90 8.09
N VAL A 90 13.71 -18.18 7.76
CA VAL A 90 14.56 -18.45 6.59
C VAL A 90 15.84 -19.13 7.00
N PHE A 91 16.15 -20.26 6.36
CA PHE A 91 17.34 -21.07 6.60
C PHE A 91 18.20 -21.14 5.34
N ILE A 92 19.51 -21.04 5.51
CA ILE A 92 20.51 -21.30 4.45
C ILE A 92 21.42 -22.42 4.92
N ASN A 93 21.51 -23.50 4.13
CA ASN A 93 22.30 -24.69 4.45
C ASN A 93 22.05 -25.21 5.89
N GLY A 94 20.77 -25.20 6.30
CA GLY A 94 20.32 -25.66 7.63
C GLY A 94 20.53 -24.68 8.79
N ARG A 95 21.12 -23.49 8.57
CA ARG A 95 21.30 -22.46 9.60
C ARG A 95 20.21 -21.39 9.48
N LEU A 96 19.60 -21.00 10.60
CA LEU A 96 18.63 -19.89 10.63
C LEU A 96 19.34 -18.58 10.27
N ALA A 97 18.91 -17.94 9.19
CA ALA A 97 19.46 -16.70 8.67
C ALA A 97 18.62 -15.49 9.09
N LEU A 98 17.30 -15.65 9.10
CA LEU A 98 16.33 -14.58 9.34
C LEU A 98 15.06 -15.15 9.99
N ASP A 99 14.47 -14.36 10.89
CA ASP A 99 13.13 -14.55 11.46
C ASP A 99 12.33 -13.27 11.21
N ALA A 100 11.18 -13.40 10.54
CA ALA A 100 10.37 -12.30 10.02
C ALA A 100 8.92 -12.40 10.49
N ASP A 101 8.32 -11.25 10.79
CA ASP A 101 7.00 -11.12 11.43
C ASP A 101 6.16 -9.93 10.91
N ASN A 102 6.58 -9.31 9.81
CA ASN A 102 5.94 -8.13 9.24
C ASN A 102 5.97 -8.18 7.70
N MET A 103 4.79 -8.32 7.09
CA MET A 103 4.59 -8.44 5.65
C MET A 103 5.10 -7.25 4.85
N HIS A 104 5.10 -6.08 5.48
CA HIS A 104 5.33 -4.79 4.82
C HIS A 104 6.80 -4.35 4.89
N ARG A 105 7.69 -5.19 5.43
CA ARG A 105 9.11 -4.90 5.59
C ARG A 105 9.97 -5.52 4.51
N THR A 106 11.08 -4.84 4.22
CA THR A 106 12.22 -5.48 3.56
C THR A 106 13.15 -6.03 4.63
N TYR A 107 13.54 -7.29 4.48
CA TYR A 107 14.48 -7.93 5.40
C TYR A 107 15.82 -8.16 4.73
N GLU A 108 16.89 -7.82 5.44
CA GLU A 108 18.27 -8.07 5.02
C GLU A 108 19.09 -8.68 6.15
N THR A 109 19.94 -9.63 5.81
CA THR A 109 20.86 -10.26 6.76
C THR A 109 22.12 -10.72 6.05
N ASN A 110 23.28 -10.66 6.71
CA ASN A 110 24.55 -11.13 6.15
C ASN A 110 24.62 -12.65 6.24
N VAL A 111 24.77 -13.29 5.09
CA VAL A 111 24.76 -14.76 4.94
C VAL A 111 26.06 -15.31 4.40
N LYS A 112 27.11 -14.48 4.25
CA LYS A 112 28.40 -14.88 3.67
C LYS A 112 28.96 -16.15 4.30
N GLU A 113 28.96 -16.23 5.64
CA GLU A 113 29.47 -17.37 6.40
C GLU A 113 28.54 -18.60 6.39
N MET A 114 27.33 -18.47 5.86
CA MET A 114 26.36 -19.57 5.72
C MET A 114 26.45 -20.24 4.34
N LEU A 115 27.09 -19.57 3.37
CA LEU A 115 27.23 -20.05 2.00
C LEU A 115 28.51 -20.89 1.81
N ARG A 116 28.49 -21.72 0.77
CA ARG A 116 29.65 -22.48 0.28
C ARG A 116 29.76 -22.34 -1.24
N ALA A 117 30.94 -22.54 -1.81
CA ALA A 117 31.12 -22.53 -3.26
C ALA A 117 30.33 -23.68 -3.90
N GLY A 118 29.66 -23.40 -5.02
CA GLY A 118 28.78 -24.35 -5.69
C GLY A 118 27.38 -24.39 -5.08
N LEU A 119 26.83 -25.60 -4.90
CA LEU A 119 25.42 -25.80 -4.56
C LEU A 119 25.10 -25.47 -3.09
N ASN A 120 24.13 -24.58 -2.90
CA ASN A 120 23.56 -24.18 -1.62
C ASN A 120 22.05 -24.49 -1.60
N GLU A 121 21.49 -24.57 -0.41
CA GLU A 121 20.07 -24.77 -0.18
C GLU A 121 19.51 -23.62 0.65
N ILE A 122 18.34 -23.12 0.25
CA ILE A 122 17.53 -22.17 1.02
C ILE A 122 16.18 -22.81 1.32
N ARG A 123 15.71 -22.65 2.55
CA ARG A 123 14.42 -23.14 3.02
C ARG A 123 13.71 -22.04 3.79
N VAL A 124 12.43 -21.83 3.53
CA VAL A 124 11.60 -20.84 4.23
C VAL A 124 10.41 -21.57 4.84
N VAL A 125 10.31 -21.53 6.17
CA VAL A 125 9.14 -22.05 6.89
C VAL A 125 8.22 -20.89 7.19
N ILE A 126 6.97 -20.99 6.76
CA ILE A 126 5.95 -19.97 6.95
C ILE A 126 4.90 -20.49 7.93
N ARG A 127 4.77 -19.83 9.08
CA ARG A 127 3.81 -20.19 10.12
C ARG A 127 2.45 -19.58 9.84
N SER A 128 1.40 -20.30 10.23
CA SER A 128 0.01 -19.86 10.08
C SER A 128 -0.26 -18.55 10.82
N ALA A 129 -0.40 -17.47 10.05
CA ALA A 129 -0.86 -16.17 10.54
C ALA A 129 -2.27 -16.25 11.15
N THR A 130 -3.12 -17.14 10.62
CA THR A 130 -4.49 -17.34 11.10
C THR A 130 -4.52 -17.91 12.52
N ARG A 131 -3.74 -18.98 12.79
CA ARG A 131 -3.65 -19.54 14.15
C ARG A 131 -3.04 -18.54 15.12
N PHE A 132 -1.96 -17.87 14.70
CA PHE A 132 -1.29 -16.87 15.51
C PHE A 132 -2.25 -15.74 15.93
N ALA A 133 -2.99 -15.14 14.97
CA ALA A 133 -3.94 -14.07 15.25
C ALA A 133 -5.02 -14.50 16.26
N ILE A 134 -5.64 -15.67 16.03
CA ILE A 134 -6.68 -16.22 16.91
C ILE A 134 -6.14 -16.48 18.32
N ASP A 135 -4.93 -17.03 18.44
CA ASP A 135 -4.34 -17.33 19.74
C ASP A 135 -3.94 -16.06 20.50
N LYS A 136 -3.41 -15.05 19.79
CA LYS A 136 -3.12 -13.73 20.38
C LYS A 136 -4.35 -12.97 20.82
N ASP A 137 -5.47 -13.08 20.09
CA ASP A 137 -6.72 -12.45 20.50
C ASP A 137 -7.28 -13.04 21.81
N LYS A 138 -7.00 -14.33 22.10
CA LYS A 138 -7.35 -14.94 23.40
C LYS A 138 -6.52 -14.40 24.55
N GLU A 139 -5.26 -14.01 24.29
CA GLU A 139 -4.36 -13.42 25.30
C GLU A 139 -4.73 -11.96 25.58
N LEU A 140 -4.94 -11.18 24.52
CA LEU A 140 -5.34 -9.78 24.58
C LEU A 140 -6.27 -9.48 23.41
N HIS A 141 -7.55 -9.22 23.70
CA HIS A 141 -8.49 -8.85 22.65
C HIS A 141 -8.20 -7.44 22.12
N LEU A 142 -8.01 -7.35 20.80
CA LEU A 142 -7.88 -6.09 20.07
C LEU A 142 -9.06 -5.93 19.11
N SER A 143 -9.64 -4.73 19.08
CA SER A 143 -10.72 -4.43 18.14
C SER A 143 -10.20 -4.56 16.71
N SER A 144 -11.06 -5.04 15.82
CA SER A 144 -10.82 -5.12 14.38
C SER A 144 -12.16 -5.07 13.64
N CYS A 145 -12.13 -5.07 12.30
CA CYS A 145 -13.33 -5.17 11.47
C CYS A 145 -14.17 -6.40 11.89
N ALA A 146 -15.47 -6.21 12.11
CA ALA A 146 -16.36 -7.25 12.62
C ALA A 146 -16.47 -8.48 11.70
N ASP A 147 -16.30 -8.28 10.40
CA ASP A 147 -16.40 -9.32 9.38
C ASP A 147 -15.08 -10.08 9.18
N ALA A 148 -13.99 -9.68 9.85
CA ALA A 148 -12.68 -10.33 9.74
C ALA A 148 -12.52 -11.55 10.67
N VAL A 149 -11.46 -12.32 10.46
CA VAL A 149 -10.95 -13.27 11.46
C VAL A 149 -10.49 -12.48 12.72
N PRO A 150 -10.75 -12.95 13.95
CA PRO A 150 -10.29 -12.25 15.16
C PRO A 150 -8.76 -12.14 15.26
N GLY A 151 -8.29 -11.06 15.89
CA GLY A 151 -6.88 -10.88 16.25
C GLY A 151 -5.96 -10.32 15.16
N ILE A 152 -6.50 -9.80 14.06
CA ILE A 152 -5.68 -9.33 12.92
C ILE A 152 -4.74 -8.19 13.29
N SER A 153 -5.11 -7.36 14.26
CA SER A 153 -4.31 -6.22 14.73
C SER A 153 -3.05 -6.63 15.50
N HIS A 154 -2.89 -7.92 15.83
CA HIS A 154 -1.66 -8.47 16.41
C HIS A 154 -0.55 -8.73 15.39
N LEU A 155 -0.83 -8.61 14.10
CA LEU A 155 0.10 -8.83 13.01
C LEU A 155 0.23 -7.60 12.12
N ARG A 156 1.42 -7.42 11.56
CA ARG A 156 1.65 -6.47 10.47
C ARG A 156 1.53 -7.23 9.15
N LYS A 157 0.29 -7.34 8.67
CA LYS A 157 -0.12 -8.05 7.45
C LYS A 157 -1.27 -7.28 6.81
N ALA A 158 -1.51 -7.45 5.50
CA ALA A 158 -2.67 -6.84 4.85
C ALA A 158 -3.99 -7.30 5.51
N HIS A 159 -4.64 -6.40 6.25
CA HIS A 159 -5.80 -6.70 7.09
C HIS A 159 -6.96 -7.29 6.30
N SER A 160 -7.22 -6.75 5.10
CA SER A 160 -8.29 -7.19 4.20
C SER A 160 -8.20 -8.66 3.79
N MET A 161 -7.02 -9.29 3.86
CA MET A 161 -6.90 -10.73 3.61
C MET A 161 -7.68 -11.56 4.63
N PHE A 162 -7.89 -11.06 5.84
CA PHE A 162 -8.64 -11.79 6.88
C PHE A 162 -10.15 -11.60 6.79
N GLY A 163 -10.65 -10.96 5.74
CA GLY A 163 -12.05 -10.58 5.58
C GLY A 163 -12.26 -9.10 5.79
N TRP A 164 -13.19 -8.56 5.01
CA TRP A 164 -13.68 -7.19 5.13
C TRP A 164 -15.14 -7.15 4.66
N ASP A 165 -15.86 -6.04 4.86
CA ASP A 165 -17.27 -5.92 4.44
C ASP A 165 -17.50 -5.92 2.91
N TRP A 166 -16.42 -6.08 2.14
CA TRP A 166 -16.40 -6.32 0.69
C TRP A 166 -15.53 -7.52 0.27
N GLY A 167 -14.79 -8.15 1.18
CA GLY A 167 -13.73 -9.11 0.86
C GLY A 167 -13.82 -10.44 1.64
N PRO A 168 -13.44 -11.57 1.03
CA PRO A 168 -13.47 -12.87 1.68
C PRO A 168 -12.34 -13.07 2.71
N LYS A 169 -12.50 -14.07 3.58
CA LYS A 169 -11.52 -14.50 4.59
C LYS A 169 -10.47 -15.42 3.96
N LEU A 170 -9.50 -14.81 3.27
CA LEU A 170 -8.42 -15.48 2.56
C LEU A 170 -7.04 -15.00 3.04
N PRO A 171 -6.64 -15.26 4.30
CA PRO A 171 -5.32 -14.91 4.83
C PRO A 171 -4.25 -15.85 4.28
N ASP A 172 -3.92 -15.65 3.00
CA ASP A 172 -2.87 -16.34 2.26
C ASP A 172 -1.49 -16.12 2.91
N ALA A 173 -0.47 -16.80 2.43
CA ALA A 173 0.90 -16.72 2.93
C ALA A 173 1.89 -16.95 1.78
N GLY A 174 3.14 -16.50 1.91
CA GLY A 174 4.14 -16.75 0.87
C GLY A 174 5.38 -15.85 0.91
N ILE A 175 6.29 -16.14 -0.01
CA ILE A 175 7.40 -15.24 -0.36
C ILE A 175 6.84 -14.32 -1.47
N TRP A 176 6.11 -13.29 -1.03
CA TRP A 176 5.19 -12.54 -1.89
C TRP A 176 5.86 -11.46 -2.75
N ARG A 177 7.14 -11.16 -2.48
CA ARG A 177 8.00 -10.27 -3.29
C ARG A 177 9.37 -10.91 -3.54
N ASP A 178 10.20 -10.21 -4.29
CA ASP A 178 11.52 -10.66 -4.72
C ASP A 178 12.42 -11.11 -3.58
N ILE A 179 13.20 -12.16 -3.85
CA ILE A 179 14.22 -12.69 -2.95
C ILE A 179 15.54 -12.82 -3.71
N SER A 180 16.65 -12.38 -3.10
CA SER A 180 17.96 -12.35 -3.76
C SER A 180 19.13 -12.47 -2.79
N ILE A 181 20.27 -12.93 -3.30
CA ILE A 181 21.57 -12.79 -2.66
C ILE A 181 22.32 -11.65 -3.34
N ARG A 182 22.80 -10.68 -2.56
CA ARG A 182 23.51 -9.48 -3.04
C ARG A 182 24.91 -9.42 -2.47
N GLY A 183 25.90 -9.49 -3.34
CA GLY A 183 27.31 -9.32 -3.02
C GLY A 183 27.76 -7.89 -3.23
N TYR A 184 28.40 -7.31 -2.22
CA TYR A 184 28.92 -5.95 -2.26
C TYR A 184 30.38 -5.87 -1.83
N ASP A 185 31.07 -4.87 -2.37
CA ASP A 185 32.43 -4.52 -1.98
C ASP A 185 32.47 -3.08 -1.49
N ARG A 186 33.26 -2.83 -0.44
CA ARG A 186 33.58 -1.52 0.15
C ARG A 186 32.41 -0.77 0.78
N GLY A 187 31.29 -0.63 0.07
CA GLY A 187 30.09 0.05 0.53
C GLY A 187 28.92 -0.08 -0.46
N ARG A 188 27.76 0.45 -0.06
CA ARG A 188 26.56 0.53 -0.89
C ARG A 188 25.85 1.86 -0.73
N ILE A 189 24.98 2.18 -1.67
CA ILE A 189 24.03 3.28 -1.51
C ILE A 189 22.97 2.79 -0.53
N ASP A 190 22.86 3.41 0.65
CA ASP A 190 21.78 3.11 1.61
C ASP A 190 20.50 3.85 1.20
N ASP A 191 20.66 5.13 0.90
CA ASP A 191 19.54 6.03 0.67
C ASP A 191 19.85 7.09 -0.38
N VAL A 192 18.82 7.52 -1.11
CA VAL A 192 18.85 8.66 -2.01
C VAL A 192 17.64 9.53 -1.66
N TYR A 193 17.91 10.68 -1.05
CA TYR A 193 16.91 11.67 -0.69
C TYR A 193 17.04 12.88 -1.61
N ILE A 194 15.93 13.30 -2.20
CA ILE A 194 15.90 14.35 -3.21
C ILE A 194 15.00 15.47 -2.71
N THR A 195 15.54 16.68 -2.62
CA THR A 195 14.78 17.90 -2.31
C THR A 195 14.80 18.85 -3.48
N GLN A 196 13.72 19.60 -3.64
CA GLN A 196 13.53 20.53 -4.74
C GLN A 196 13.22 21.91 -4.18
N ASP A 197 14.06 22.89 -4.53
CA ASP A 197 13.79 24.30 -4.26
C ASP A 197 13.35 24.97 -5.56
N HIS A 198 12.13 25.50 -5.57
CA HIS A 198 11.45 26.00 -6.76
C HIS A 198 11.46 27.53 -6.77
N GLU A 199 12.11 28.10 -7.78
CA GLU A 199 12.02 29.52 -8.13
C GLU A 199 11.16 29.71 -9.39
N ALA A 200 10.96 30.96 -9.83
CA ALA A 200 10.05 31.27 -10.94
C ALA A 200 10.39 30.55 -12.25
N ASP A 201 11.68 30.50 -12.61
CA ASP A 201 12.17 29.94 -13.88
C ASP A 201 13.30 28.92 -13.66
N ALA A 202 13.49 28.44 -12.43
CA ALA A 202 14.55 27.51 -12.07
C ALA A 202 14.13 26.58 -10.94
N VAL A 203 14.66 25.36 -10.97
CA VAL A 203 14.58 24.43 -9.83
C VAL A 203 15.98 24.02 -9.45
N ARG A 204 16.33 24.20 -8.17
CA ARG A 204 17.51 23.59 -7.59
C ARG A 204 17.13 22.22 -7.01
N LEU A 205 17.78 21.19 -7.53
CA LEU A 205 17.64 19.81 -7.07
C LEU A 205 18.83 19.44 -6.20
N ASP A 206 18.59 19.20 -4.92
CA ASP A 206 19.60 18.71 -3.99
C ASP A 206 19.41 17.20 -3.80
N VAL A 207 20.44 16.42 -4.17
CA VAL A 207 20.47 14.96 -4.05
C VAL A 207 21.40 14.60 -2.90
N ARG A 208 20.84 14.16 -1.78
CA ARG A 208 21.56 13.63 -0.63
C ARG A 208 21.63 12.10 -0.73
N ILE A 209 22.84 11.56 -0.74
CA ILE A 209 23.10 10.14 -0.86
C ILE A 209 23.73 9.68 0.45
N ASP A 210 23.06 8.77 1.16
CA ASP A 210 23.64 8.13 2.34
C ASP A 210 24.35 6.85 1.88
N VAL A 211 25.57 6.64 2.37
CA VAL A 211 26.44 5.52 1.95
C VAL A 211 26.80 4.68 3.16
N GLU A 212 26.46 3.39 3.11
CA GLU A 212 26.94 2.41 4.08
C GLU A 212 28.35 1.95 3.67
N ARG A 213 29.31 2.01 4.60
CA ARG A 213 30.71 1.60 4.38
C ARG A 213 31.06 0.40 5.23
N TRP A 214 31.63 -0.62 4.60
CA TRP A 214 32.14 -1.81 5.31
C TRP A 214 33.67 -1.80 5.45
N LEU A 215 34.38 -1.03 4.63
CA LEU A 215 35.81 -0.76 4.81
C LEU A 215 36.03 0.73 5.11
N PRO A 216 36.41 1.11 6.35
CA PRO A 216 36.48 2.52 6.79
C PRO A 216 37.43 3.41 5.97
N ASN A 217 38.49 2.83 5.41
CA ASN A 217 39.52 3.56 4.67
C ASN A 217 39.32 3.54 3.15
N ALA A 218 38.25 2.89 2.65
CA ALA A 218 37.99 2.84 1.22
C ALA A 218 37.46 4.20 0.76
N GLU A 219 38.17 4.84 -0.18
CA GLU A 219 37.65 6.02 -0.87
C GLU A 219 36.49 5.60 -1.76
N LEU A 220 35.36 6.30 -1.60
CA LEU A 220 34.15 6.08 -2.39
C LEU A 220 33.76 7.40 -3.03
N THR A 221 33.50 7.37 -4.34
CA THR A 221 33.03 8.54 -5.10
C THR A 221 31.60 8.30 -5.53
N VAL A 222 30.73 9.27 -5.29
CA VAL A 222 29.37 9.27 -5.83
C VAL A 222 29.37 10.06 -7.14
N HIS A 223 28.85 9.45 -8.19
CA HIS A 223 28.61 10.05 -9.50
C HIS A 223 27.11 10.06 -9.77
N THR A 224 26.53 11.25 -9.94
CA THR A 224 25.13 11.41 -10.30
C THR A 224 25.00 11.89 -11.74
N VAL A 225 24.07 11.29 -12.47
CA VAL A 225 23.70 11.64 -13.84
C VAL A 225 22.21 11.94 -13.85
N LEU A 226 21.84 13.17 -14.21
CA LEU A 226 20.46 13.62 -14.36
C LEU A 226 20.16 13.80 -15.84
N GLU A 227 19.22 13.03 -16.35
CA GLU A 227 18.70 13.13 -17.72
C GLU A 227 17.32 13.77 -17.71
N ALA A 228 17.16 14.85 -18.47
CA ALA A 228 15.92 15.58 -18.65
C ALA A 228 15.01 14.92 -19.70
N PRO A 229 13.69 15.23 -19.70
CA PRO A 229 12.74 14.68 -20.67
C PRO A 229 13.10 14.96 -22.14
N ASP A 230 13.82 16.06 -22.40
CA ASP A 230 14.31 16.44 -23.73
C ASP A 230 15.62 15.75 -24.14
N GLY A 231 16.19 14.90 -23.26
CA GLY A 231 17.46 14.20 -23.45
C GLY A 231 18.69 14.98 -22.99
N THR A 232 18.54 16.17 -22.42
CA THR A 232 19.67 16.93 -21.84
C THR A 232 20.24 16.20 -20.63
N VAL A 233 21.56 16.02 -20.58
CA VAL A 233 22.26 15.31 -19.50
C VAL A 233 23.14 16.27 -18.69
N SER A 234 23.02 16.19 -17.37
CA SER A 234 23.90 16.87 -16.41
C SER A 234 24.54 15.87 -15.47
N GLU A 235 25.82 16.10 -15.12
CA GLU A 235 26.56 15.20 -14.23
C GLU A 235 27.19 15.95 -13.06
N ARG A 236 27.28 15.28 -11.91
CA ARG A 236 28.03 15.75 -10.74
C ARG A 236 28.79 14.59 -10.10
N LYS A 237 29.93 14.91 -9.49
CA LYS A 237 30.75 13.94 -8.75
C LYS A 237 31.20 14.53 -7.44
N ALA A 238 31.18 13.73 -6.38
CA ALA A 238 31.69 14.09 -5.07
C ALA A 238 32.29 12.86 -4.38
N ILE A 239 33.35 13.07 -3.61
CA ILE A 239 33.84 12.03 -2.70
C ILE A 239 32.82 11.91 -1.58
N ALA A 240 32.36 10.69 -1.29
CA ALA A 240 31.50 10.47 -0.15
C ALA A 240 32.29 10.73 1.14
N GLU A 241 31.71 11.45 2.07
CA GLU A 241 32.26 11.72 3.40
C GLU A 241 32.29 10.43 4.25
N ALA A 242 33.22 10.38 5.19
CA ALA A 242 33.25 9.35 6.21
C ALA A 242 32.14 9.60 7.26
N ALA A 243 31.82 8.59 8.06
CA ALA A 243 30.99 8.78 9.24
C ALA A 243 31.59 9.86 10.17
N PRO A 244 30.77 10.67 10.90
CA PRO A 244 29.34 10.48 11.15
C PRO A 244 28.39 11.13 10.14
N LEU A 245 28.89 11.98 9.23
CA LEU A 245 28.06 12.62 8.18
C LEU A 245 27.62 11.63 7.09
N GLY A 246 28.48 10.65 6.76
CA GLY A 246 28.16 9.43 6.02
C GLY A 246 27.40 9.61 4.70
N GLY A 247 28.03 10.14 3.64
CA GLY A 247 27.33 10.29 2.36
C GLY A 247 27.90 11.36 1.43
N ALA A 248 27.10 11.84 0.48
CA ALA A 248 27.42 12.98 -0.39
C ALA A 248 26.17 13.83 -0.68
N LEU A 249 26.36 15.13 -0.86
CA LEU A 249 25.34 16.06 -1.34
C LEU A 249 25.76 16.61 -2.70
N LEU A 250 24.93 16.41 -3.73
CA LEU A 250 25.17 16.93 -5.07
C LEU A 250 23.96 17.73 -5.55
N SER A 251 24.23 18.92 -6.09
CA SER A 251 23.17 19.86 -6.51
C SER A 251 23.15 20.06 -8.03
N PHE A 252 21.94 20.15 -8.59
CA PHE A 252 21.68 20.50 -9.98
C PHE A 252 20.81 21.75 -10.04
N ASP A 253 21.24 22.75 -10.81
CA ASP A 253 20.43 23.93 -11.13
C ASP A 253 19.79 23.72 -12.50
N ILE A 254 18.47 23.59 -12.53
CA ILE A 254 17.69 23.30 -13.74
C ILE A 254 16.98 24.58 -14.15
N ALA A 255 17.51 25.27 -15.17
CA ALA A 255 16.88 26.45 -15.75
C ALA A 255 15.73 26.05 -16.70
N ASN A 256 14.64 26.80 -16.67
CA ASN A 256 13.42 26.55 -17.44
C ASN A 256 12.91 25.10 -17.28
N PRO A 257 12.64 24.64 -16.04
CA PRO A 257 12.32 23.25 -15.76
C PRO A 257 10.99 22.82 -16.40
N GLU A 258 10.93 21.57 -16.87
CA GLU A 258 9.67 20.94 -17.24
C GLU A 258 8.98 20.39 -15.98
N LEU A 259 7.97 21.12 -15.48
CA LEU A 259 7.27 20.74 -14.25
C LEU A 259 6.26 19.60 -14.47
N TRP A 260 6.21 18.67 -13.52
CA TRP A 260 5.20 17.61 -13.45
C TRP A 260 3.86 18.17 -12.99
N TRP A 261 2.78 17.80 -13.66
CA TRP A 261 1.41 18.16 -13.32
C TRP A 261 0.51 16.94 -13.18
N PRO A 262 -0.51 16.98 -12.31
CA PRO A 262 -1.50 15.92 -12.26
C PRO A 262 -2.34 15.87 -13.55
N HIS A 263 -3.01 14.75 -13.75
CA HIS A 263 -3.90 14.50 -14.87
C HIS A 263 -4.93 15.62 -14.99
N ASN A 264 -5.22 16.04 -16.22
CA ASN A 264 -6.06 17.19 -16.57
C ASN A 264 -5.51 18.60 -16.24
N TYR A 265 -4.27 18.73 -15.74
CA TYR A 265 -3.66 20.03 -15.43
C TYR A 265 -2.37 20.35 -16.21
N GLY A 266 -1.77 19.37 -16.87
CA GLY A 266 -0.57 19.55 -17.67
C GLY A 266 0.03 18.21 -18.11
N ARG A 267 1.27 18.25 -18.58
CA ARG A 267 2.05 17.04 -18.89
C ARG A 267 2.71 16.50 -17.62
N GLN A 268 3.21 15.26 -17.71
CA GLN A 268 3.89 14.54 -16.63
C GLN A 268 5.38 14.31 -16.99
N PRO A 269 6.20 15.36 -17.24
CA PRO A 269 7.63 15.18 -17.47
C PRO A 269 8.29 14.48 -16.27
N LEU A 270 9.14 13.50 -16.57
CA LEU A 270 9.92 12.77 -15.59
C LEU A 270 11.39 12.82 -16.00
N TYR A 271 12.25 13.25 -15.08
CA TYR A 271 13.69 13.20 -15.21
C TYR A 271 14.19 11.84 -14.70
N THR A 272 15.27 11.34 -15.28
CA THR A 272 15.92 10.11 -14.81
C THR A 272 17.20 10.47 -14.06
N LEU A 273 17.23 10.15 -12.76
CA LEU A 273 18.41 10.32 -11.91
C LEU A 273 19.09 8.95 -11.72
N ARG A 274 20.32 8.84 -12.21
CA ARG A 274 21.20 7.69 -11.93
C ARG A 274 22.23 8.09 -10.89
N VAL A 275 22.37 7.28 -9.85
CA VAL A 275 23.34 7.45 -8.75
C VAL A 275 24.27 6.25 -8.76
N ILE A 276 25.55 6.49 -9.00
CA ILE A 276 26.57 5.46 -9.15
C ILE A 276 27.59 5.65 -8.04
N LEU A 277 27.78 4.63 -7.21
CA LEU A 277 28.83 4.58 -6.20
C LEU A 277 30.05 3.87 -6.78
N GLN A 278 31.18 4.57 -6.82
CA GLN A 278 32.44 4.08 -7.38
C GLN A 278 33.48 3.88 -6.28
N SER A 279 34.32 2.86 -6.45
CA SER A 279 35.52 2.59 -5.67
C SER A 279 36.72 2.42 -6.62
N GLU A 280 37.91 2.26 -6.07
CA GLU A 280 39.11 1.94 -6.86
C GLU A 280 38.96 0.65 -7.70
N ALA A 281 38.10 -0.28 -7.27
CA ALA A 281 37.83 -1.54 -7.96
C ALA A 281 36.74 -1.45 -9.04
N GLY A 282 36.12 -0.28 -9.23
CA GLY A 282 35.00 -0.05 -10.15
C GLY A 282 33.70 0.32 -9.45
N VAL A 283 32.56 0.04 -10.11
CA VAL A 283 31.22 0.37 -9.60
C VAL A 283 30.85 -0.55 -8.42
N ALA A 284 30.74 0.04 -7.24
CA ALA A 284 30.33 -0.64 -6.01
C ALA A 284 28.82 -0.87 -5.98
N ASP A 285 28.03 0.15 -6.35
CA ASP A 285 26.56 0.09 -6.36
C ASP A 285 25.96 1.12 -7.32
N GLU A 286 24.71 0.91 -7.75
CA GLU A 286 23.99 1.83 -8.63
C GLU A 286 22.49 1.83 -8.32
N ARG A 287 21.87 3.01 -8.34
CA ARG A 287 20.41 3.19 -8.27
C ARG A 287 19.94 4.12 -9.38
N THR A 288 18.77 3.82 -9.94
CA THR A 288 18.11 4.69 -10.92
C THR A 288 16.71 5.04 -10.39
N LEU A 289 16.38 6.33 -10.39
CA LEU A 289 15.11 6.86 -9.92
C LEU A 289 14.51 7.73 -11.02
N ARG A 290 13.17 7.74 -11.12
CA ARG A 290 12.45 8.73 -11.92
C ARG A 290 11.89 9.79 -10.98
N ILE A 291 12.05 11.05 -11.35
CA ILE A 291 11.62 12.18 -10.52
C ILE A 291 10.82 13.17 -11.36
N GLY A 292 9.73 13.67 -10.80
CA GLY A 292 9.00 14.80 -11.36
C GLY A 292 9.36 16.08 -10.61
N LEU A 293 9.61 17.17 -11.34
CA LEU A 293 9.83 18.47 -10.71
C LEU A 293 8.49 19.11 -10.39
N ARG A 294 8.14 19.23 -9.11
CA ARG A 294 6.88 19.80 -8.64
C ARG A 294 6.94 20.23 -7.19
N THR A 295 6.14 21.25 -6.85
CA THR A 295 5.67 21.44 -5.47
C THR A 295 4.31 20.77 -5.31
N LEU A 296 4.10 20.06 -4.20
CA LEU A 296 2.83 19.41 -3.87
C LEU A 296 2.65 19.40 -2.35
N THR A 297 1.55 19.96 -1.88
CA THR A 297 1.19 19.99 -0.46
C THR A 297 -0.33 20.07 -0.30
N VAL A 298 -0.82 19.99 0.94
CA VAL A 298 -2.22 20.26 1.28
C VAL A 298 -2.30 21.59 2.00
N ARG A 299 -3.10 22.52 1.48
CA ARG A 299 -3.41 23.80 2.12
C ARG A 299 -4.51 23.61 3.16
N GLN A 300 -4.21 24.08 4.38
CA GLN A 300 -5.13 24.21 5.50
C GLN A 300 -5.17 25.64 6.00
N GLU A 301 -5.99 26.46 5.35
CA GLU A 301 -6.16 27.89 5.68
C GLU A 301 -7.61 28.14 6.10
N LYS A 302 -7.78 28.94 7.17
CA LYS A 302 -9.09 29.39 7.63
C LYS A 302 -9.74 30.32 6.60
N ASP A 303 -11.02 30.10 6.37
CA ASP A 303 -11.87 30.93 5.52
C ASP A 303 -13.28 31.06 6.12
N GLU A 304 -14.22 31.66 5.38
CA GLU A 304 -15.61 31.84 5.83
C GLU A 304 -16.36 30.51 6.09
N TRP A 305 -15.79 29.39 5.68
CA TRP A 305 -16.39 28.06 5.65
C TRP A 305 -15.73 27.06 6.62
N GLY A 306 -14.81 27.55 7.44
CA GLY A 306 -14.03 26.74 8.39
C GLY A 306 -12.55 26.78 8.02
N GLU A 307 -11.96 25.62 7.74
CA GLU A 307 -10.56 25.49 7.31
C GLU A 307 -10.47 24.63 6.04
N SER A 308 -9.80 25.14 5.02
CA SER A 308 -9.65 24.43 3.74
C SER A 308 -8.89 23.11 3.89
N PHE A 309 -9.14 22.19 2.96
CA PHE A 309 -8.34 20.98 2.78
C PHE A 309 -8.16 20.77 1.26
N GLU A 310 -7.06 21.26 0.73
CA GLU A 310 -6.84 21.41 -0.72
C GLU A 310 -5.45 20.95 -1.14
N PHE A 311 -5.36 19.99 -2.08
CA PHE A 311 -4.12 19.78 -2.81
C PHE A 311 -3.70 21.03 -3.58
N VAL A 312 -2.47 21.49 -3.38
CA VAL A 312 -1.86 22.58 -4.12
C VAL A 312 -0.66 22.01 -4.86
N VAL A 313 -0.72 22.01 -6.20
CA VAL A 313 0.39 21.58 -7.06
C VAL A 313 0.91 22.78 -7.84
N ASN A 314 2.22 23.04 -7.77
CA ASN A 314 2.88 24.16 -8.49
C ASN A 314 2.15 25.50 -8.24
N GLY A 315 1.76 25.75 -6.99
CA GLY A 315 1.01 26.94 -6.56
C GLY A 315 -0.47 26.96 -6.96
N ARG A 316 -0.98 25.94 -7.65
CA ARG A 316 -2.37 25.87 -8.11
C ARG A 316 -3.21 24.88 -7.31
N GLY A 317 -4.38 25.34 -6.90
CA GLY A 317 -5.41 24.54 -6.27
C GLY A 317 -6.02 23.45 -7.16
N ILE A 318 -5.92 22.20 -6.71
CA ILE A 318 -6.38 20.99 -7.42
C ILE A 318 -7.63 20.43 -6.75
N PHE A 319 -8.71 20.35 -7.51
CA PHE A 319 -9.88 19.61 -7.08
C PHE A 319 -9.59 18.12 -7.29
N ALA A 320 -9.45 17.36 -6.20
CA ALA A 320 -9.25 15.92 -6.25
C ALA A 320 -10.50 15.25 -6.83
N MET A 321 -10.29 14.41 -7.83
CA MET A 321 -11.28 13.55 -8.46
C MET A 321 -10.65 12.16 -8.50
N GLY A 322 -11.24 11.21 -7.81
CA GLY A 322 -10.56 9.95 -7.58
C GLY A 322 -11.42 8.88 -6.96
N ALA A 323 -10.75 7.78 -6.63
CA ALA A 323 -11.32 6.71 -5.83
C ALA A 323 -10.34 6.15 -4.80
N ASN A 324 -10.86 5.35 -3.86
CA ASN A 324 -10.08 4.56 -2.92
C ASN A 324 -9.63 3.25 -3.59
N TYR A 325 -8.33 2.99 -3.55
CA TYR A 325 -7.68 1.79 -4.05
C TYR A 325 -7.52 0.77 -2.92
N ILE A 326 -7.97 -0.45 -3.20
CA ILE A 326 -7.86 -1.64 -2.34
C ILE A 326 -7.07 -2.74 -3.10
N PRO A 327 -6.60 -3.80 -2.42
CA PRO A 327 -5.97 -4.94 -3.10
C PRO A 327 -6.80 -5.49 -4.27
N GLU A 328 -6.16 -5.70 -5.43
CA GLU A 328 -6.85 -6.10 -6.67
C GLU A 328 -7.27 -7.58 -6.72
N ASP A 329 -6.75 -8.40 -5.80
CA ASP A 329 -6.98 -9.83 -5.67
C ASP A 329 -6.62 -10.28 -4.24
N ASN A 330 -7.22 -11.36 -3.73
CA ASN A 330 -6.82 -11.97 -2.46
C ASN A 330 -5.69 -12.99 -2.63
N VAL A 331 -5.52 -13.54 -3.84
CA VAL A 331 -4.41 -14.44 -4.18
C VAL A 331 -3.31 -13.59 -4.82
N PHE A 332 -2.43 -13.05 -3.99
CA PHE A 332 -1.46 -12.03 -4.43
C PHE A 332 -0.50 -12.54 -5.51
N GLY A 333 -0.27 -13.86 -5.61
CA GLY A 333 0.47 -14.46 -6.74
C GLY A 333 -0.16 -14.25 -8.13
N ARG A 334 -1.41 -13.77 -8.22
CA ARG A 334 -2.10 -13.41 -9.47
C ARG A 334 -1.87 -11.96 -9.89
N LEU A 335 -1.27 -11.13 -9.04
CA LEU A 335 -1.01 -9.73 -9.31
C LEU A 335 0.13 -9.59 -10.33
N THR A 336 -0.02 -8.64 -11.25
CA THR A 336 1.02 -8.33 -12.24
C THR A 336 1.06 -6.82 -12.48
N PRO A 337 2.24 -6.23 -12.77
CA PRO A 337 2.35 -4.82 -13.11
C PRO A 337 1.40 -4.39 -14.22
N ALA A 338 1.19 -5.26 -15.22
CA ALA A 338 0.30 -4.98 -16.35
C ALA A 338 -1.20 -4.93 -15.97
N ARG A 339 -1.61 -5.69 -14.94
CA ARG A 339 -2.98 -5.64 -14.41
C ARG A 339 -3.21 -4.32 -13.68
N THR A 340 -2.28 -3.96 -12.79
CA THR A 340 -2.31 -2.69 -12.04
C THR A 340 -2.27 -1.49 -12.97
N GLU A 341 -1.40 -1.48 -13.97
CA GLU A 341 -1.33 -0.40 -14.95
C GLU A 341 -2.64 -0.25 -15.74
N ARG A 342 -3.32 -1.35 -16.08
CA ARG A 342 -4.63 -1.30 -16.74
C ARG A 342 -5.71 -0.68 -15.84
N LEU A 343 -5.69 -1.01 -14.55
CA LEU A 343 -6.62 -0.42 -13.58
C LEU A 343 -6.40 1.09 -13.47
N LEU A 344 -5.14 1.53 -13.29
CA LEU A 344 -4.79 2.94 -13.19
C LEU A 344 -5.07 3.70 -14.50
N GLN A 345 -4.85 3.07 -15.65
CA GLN A 345 -5.24 3.64 -16.94
C GLN A 345 -6.75 3.85 -17.03
N SER A 346 -7.55 2.92 -16.51
CA SER A 346 -9.01 3.07 -16.43
C SER A 346 -9.41 4.25 -15.52
N CYS A 347 -8.68 4.47 -14.42
CA CYS A 347 -8.86 5.64 -13.57
C CYS A 347 -8.56 6.95 -14.33
N ALA A 348 -7.46 7.02 -15.07
CA ALA A 348 -7.12 8.18 -15.88
C ALA A 348 -8.18 8.45 -16.96
N GLU A 349 -8.68 7.40 -17.64
CA GLU A 349 -9.78 7.50 -18.61
C GLU A 349 -11.09 7.97 -17.98
N ALA A 350 -11.33 7.63 -16.71
CA ALA A 350 -12.42 8.16 -15.90
C ALA A 350 -12.17 9.62 -15.41
N ASN A 351 -11.12 10.28 -15.90
CA ASN A 351 -10.67 11.63 -15.54
C ASN A 351 -10.21 11.79 -14.09
N PHE A 352 -9.80 10.70 -13.44
CA PHE A 352 -9.23 10.79 -12.10
C PHE A 352 -7.88 11.51 -12.16
N ASN A 353 -7.59 12.24 -11.09
CA ASN A 353 -6.31 12.89 -10.85
C ASN A 353 -5.75 12.56 -9.45
N CYS A 354 -6.44 11.74 -8.68
CA CYS A 354 -6.04 11.31 -7.36
C CYS A 354 -6.52 9.87 -7.08
N ILE A 355 -5.72 9.10 -6.35
CA ILE A 355 -6.04 7.76 -5.85
C ILE A 355 -5.60 7.69 -4.39
N ARG A 356 -6.48 7.20 -3.51
CA ARG A 356 -6.13 6.91 -2.11
C ARG A 356 -5.83 5.43 -1.93
N VAL A 357 -4.60 5.08 -1.60
CA VAL A 357 -4.23 3.73 -1.19
C VAL A 357 -4.70 3.53 0.25
N TRP A 358 -5.75 2.74 0.42
CA TRP A 358 -6.45 2.57 1.69
C TRP A 358 -5.70 1.67 2.70
N GLY A 359 -5.76 2.04 3.98
CA GLY A 359 -4.92 1.50 5.06
C GLY A 359 -5.10 0.02 5.44
N GLY A 360 -6.13 -0.71 5.02
CA GLY A 360 -6.20 -2.16 5.31
C GLY A 360 -5.71 -3.06 4.17
N GLY A 361 -5.10 -2.47 3.14
CA GLY A 361 -4.41 -3.18 2.06
C GLY A 361 -2.93 -3.44 2.39
N TYR A 362 -2.07 -3.20 1.40
CA TYR A 362 -0.61 -3.25 1.50
C TYR A 362 -0.03 -2.04 0.78
N TYR A 363 1.23 -1.65 1.05
CA TYR A 363 1.93 -0.66 0.21
C TYR A 363 2.14 -1.26 -1.19
N PRO A 364 1.56 -0.71 -2.28
CA PRO A 364 1.74 -1.24 -3.63
C PRO A 364 3.21 -1.39 -4.06
N ASP A 365 3.42 -2.16 -5.12
CA ASP A 365 4.73 -2.32 -5.75
C ASP A 365 5.17 -1.04 -6.46
N ASP A 366 6.47 -0.87 -6.69
CA ASP A 366 7.03 0.33 -7.33
C ASP A 366 6.36 0.62 -8.69
N SER A 367 5.94 -0.43 -9.42
CA SER A 367 5.22 -0.31 -10.68
C SER A 367 3.88 0.44 -10.60
N PHE A 368 3.21 0.42 -9.44
CA PHE A 368 1.99 1.20 -9.18
C PHE A 368 2.32 2.69 -9.14
N TYR A 369 3.29 3.10 -8.30
CA TYR A 369 3.65 4.50 -8.14
C TYR A 369 4.28 5.06 -9.42
N ASP A 370 5.09 4.25 -10.09
CA ASP A 370 5.62 4.51 -11.42
C ASP A 370 4.52 4.79 -12.45
N ALA A 371 3.41 4.04 -12.41
CA ALA A 371 2.27 4.28 -13.29
C ALA A 371 1.52 5.55 -12.88
N CYS A 372 1.32 5.80 -11.59
CA CYS A 372 0.74 7.05 -11.08
C CYS A 372 1.57 8.29 -11.51
N ASP A 373 2.89 8.20 -11.46
CA ASP A 373 3.81 9.24 -11.93
C ASP A 373 3.62 9.53 -13.42
N ARG A 374 3.51 8.48 -14.26
CA ARG A 374 3.29 8.64 -15.70
C ARG A 374 1.89 9.16 -16.04
N LEU A 375 0.87 8.70 -15.32
CA LEU A 375 -0.53 9.01 -15.60
C LEU A 375 -0.99 10.33 -14.98
N GLY A 376 -0.22 10.89 -14.03
CA GLY A 376 -0.57 12.12 -13.34
C GLY A 376 -1.56 11.91 -12.19
N LEU A 377 -1.57 10.74 -11.56
CA LEU A 377 -2.50 10.42 -10.47
C LEU A 377 -1.83 10.73 -9.13
N ILE A 378 -2.30 11.74 -8.40
CA ILE A 378 -1.81 12.06 -7.06
C ILE A 378 -2.13 10.90 -6.11
N VAL A 379 -1.13 10.42 -5.38
CA VAL A 379 -1.29 9.32 -4.42
C VAL A 379 -1.46 9.89 -3.01
N TRP A 380 -2.60 9.57 -2.39
CA TRP A 380 -2.77 9.62 -0.95
C TRP A 380 -2.43 8.23 -0.41
N GLN A 381 -1.36 8.10 0.36
CA GLN A 381 -0.88 6.82 0.89
C GLN A 381 -1.19 6.71 2.39
N ASP A 382 -2.14 5.86 2.77
CA ASP A 382 -2.28 5.49 4.17
C ASP A 382 -1.11 4.58 4.58
N HIS A 383 -0.58 4.75 5.79
CA HIS A 383 0.09 3.66 6.49
C HIS A 383 -0.94 2.56 6.78
N LEU A 384 -0.48 1.29 6.82
CA LEU A 384 -1.40 0.16 6.72
C LEU A 384 -2.05 -0.19 8.06
N TYR A 385 -2.94 0.69 8.49
CA TYR A 385 -3.78 0.57 9.66
C TYR A 385 -5.21 0.93 9.29
N ALA A 386 -6.16 0.06 9.64
CA ALA A 386 -7.57 0.30 9.36
C ALA A 386 -8.47 -0.42 10.36
N CYS A 387 -9.46 0.32 10.87
CA CYS A 387 -10.59 -0.14 11.69
C CYS A 387 -10.23 -1.16 12.79
N GLY A 388 -9.08 -1.00 13.44
CA GLY A 388 -8.65 -1.83 14.56
C GLY A 388 -7.87 -1.07 15.62
N THR A 389 -7.82 -1.61 16.85
CA THR A 389 -6.96 -1.11 17.92
C THR A 389 -5.64 -1.89 17.94
N TYR A 390 -4.56 -1.23 18.39
CA TYR A 390 -3.22 -1.80 18.40
C TYR A 390 -2.59 -1.64 19.77
N ASP A 391 -1.88 -2.66 20.25
CA ASP A 391 -1.09 -2.58 21.48
C ASP A 391 0.27 -1.95 21.18
N PHE A 392 0.38 -0.64 21.41
CA PHE A 392 1.59 0.15 21.09
C PHE A 392 2.71 -0.05 22.12
N ASN A 393 3.18 -1.30 22.23
CA ASN A 393 4.32 -1.72 23.06
C ASN A 393 5.65 -1.56 22.30
N ASP A 394 6.78 -1.75 23.00
CA ASP A 394 8.13 -1.52 22.44
C ASP A 394 8.46 -2.40 21.23
N ALA A 395 8.06 -3.68 21.26
CA ALA A 395 8.31 -4.61 20.16
C ALA A 395 7.52 -4.22 18.91
N PHE A 396 6.23 -3.90 19.08
CA PHE A 396 5.38 -3.41 18.01
C PHE A 396 5.91 -2.09 17.46
N ARG A 397 6.25 -1.12 18.34
CA ARG A 397 6.84 0.17 17.98
C ARG A 397 8.10 0.01 17.13
N GLU A 398 9.02 -0.88 17.48
CA GLU A 398 10.23 -1.13 16.69
C GLU A 398 9.92 -1.79 15.34
N SER A 399 8.97 -2.73 15.29
CA SER A 399 8.54 -3.34 14.03
C SER A 399 7.97 -2.30 13.06
N ILE A 400 7.05 -1.46 13.55
CA ILE A 400 6.42 -0.43 12.72
C ILE A 400 7.35 0.73 12.40
N ARG A 401 8.34 1.03 13.26
CA ARG A 401 9.42 1.98 12.95
C ARG A 401 10.13 1.56 11.66
N ARG A 402 10.57 0.30 11.61
CA ARG A 402 11.31 -0.22 10.45
C ARG A 402 10.41 -0.32 9.22
N GLU A 403 9.17 -0.76 9.38
CA GLU A 403 8.17 -0.75 8.30
C GLU A 403 7.99 0.63 7.67
N THR A 404 7.79 1.67 8.49
CA THR A 404 7.62 3.04 8.02
C THR A 404 8.88 3.52 7.31
N ILE A 405 10.08 3.28 7.88
CA ILE A 405 11.34 3.68 7.24
C ILE A 405 11.52 3.01 5.87
N ASP A 406 11.32 1.69 5.80
CA ASP A 406 11.48 0.92 4.56
C ASP A 406 10.61 1.50 3.45
N ASN A 407 9.34 1.79 3.75
CA ASN A 407 8.36 2.24 2.76
C ASN A 407 8.45 3.74 2.45
N VAL A 408 8.70 4.60 3.46
CA VAL A 408 8.89 6.04 3.22
C VAL A 408 10.12 6.27 2.35
N LYS A 409 11.26 5.64 2.65
CA LYS A 409 12.47 5.75 1.81
C LYS A 409 12.23 5.25 0.39
N ARG A 410 11.50 4.14 0.24
CA ARG A 410 11.15 3.57 -1.08
C ARG A 410 10.27 4.50 -1.90
N ILE A 411 9.24 5.10 -1.30
CA ILE A 411 8.15 5.75 -2.03
C ILE A 411 8.34 7.27 -2.21
N ARG A 412 8.99 7.97 -1.27
CA ARG A 412 9.02 9.46 -1.21
C ARG A 412 9.59 10.18 -2.44
N HIS A 413 10.31 9.48 -3.32
CA HIS A 413 10.87 10.06 -4.53
C HIS A 413 9.84 10.20 -5.67
N HIS A 414 8.72 9.48 -5.60
CA HIS A 414 7.69 9.48 -6.63
C HIS A 414 7.04 10.85 -6.79
N ALA A 415 6.87 11.27 -8.05
CA ALA A 415 6.30 12.57 -8.38
C ALA A 415 4.85 12.70 -7.86
N SER A 416 4.12 11.59 -7.91
CA SER A 416 2.71 11.46 -7.58
C SER A 416 2.38 11.50 -6.09
N LEU A 417 3.32 11.17 -5.20
CA LEU A 417 3.05 11.11 -3.77
C LEU A 417 2.65 12.49 -3.22
N GLY A 418 1.44 12.59 -2.66
CA GLY A 418 0.89 13.84 -2.13
C GLY A 418 0.65 13.85 -0.62
N ILE A 419 0.23 12.72 -0.05
CA ILE A 419 -0.08 12.60 1.38
C ILE A 419 0.48 11.28 1.91
N TRP A 420 1.11 11.33 3.09
CA TRP A 420 1.18 10.20 4.02
C TRP A 420 0.04 10.33 5.03
N SER A 421 -0.78 9.30 5.20
CA SER A 421 -1.90 9.29 6.13
C SER A 421 -1.69 8.23 7.20
N GLY A 422 -1.98 8.53 8.47
CA GLY A 422 -1.66 7.63 9.58
C GLY A 422 -2.48 6.33 9.57
N ASN A 423 -3.78 6.40 9.27
CA ASN A 423 -4.68 5.26 9.30
C ASN A 423 -6.04 5.56 8.63
N ASN A 424 -6.84 4.51 8.46
CA ASN A 424 -8.25 4.59 8.11
C ASN A 424 -9.16 4.46 9.34
N GLU A 425 -9.96 5.49 9.60
CA GLU A 425 -11.11 5.57 10.50
C GLU A 425 -10.84 5.31 11.99
N LEU A 426 -9.60 5.17 12.45
CA LEU A 426 -9.36 4.91 13.88
C LEU A 426 -9.77 6.11 14.73
N GLU A 427 -9.47 7.34 14.30
CA GLU A 427 -9.91 8.53 15.05
C GLU A 427 -11.44 8.59 15.16
N TYR A 428 -12.11 8.35 14.03
CA TYR A 428 -13.56 8.32 13.96
C TYR A 428 -14.16 7.23 14.86
N ALA A 429 -13.55 6.06 14.88
CA ALA A 429 -13.96 4.94 15.73
C ALA A 429 -13.82 5.25 17.22
N TRP A 430 -12.70 5.86 17.63
CA TRP A 430 -12.50 6.31 19.02
C TRP A 430 -13.52 7.38 19.45
N ALA A 431 -13.90 8.27 18.53
CA ALA A 431 -14.87 9.32 18.79
C ALA A 431 -16.33 8.83 18.79
N ASN A 432 -16.69 7.89 17.89
CA ASN A 432 -18.10 7.64 17.54
C ASN A 432 -18.56 6.18 17.65
N TRP A 433 -17.65 5.19 17.77
CA TRP A 433 -18.03 3.77 17.81
C TRP A 433 -18.08 3.18 19.23
N GLY A 434 -17.99 4.03 20.26
CA GLY A 434 -18.00 3.61 21.66
C GLY A 434 -16.76 2.80 22.07
N TRP A 435 -15.64 2.98 21.35
CA TRP A 435 -14.41 2.23 21.59
C TRP A 435 -13.78 2.57 22.94
N THR A 436 -13.90 3.82 23.39
CA THR A 436 -13.38 4.24 24.71
C THR A 436 -14.03 3.45 25.84
N GLU A 437 -15.36 3.30 25.82
CA GLU A 437 -16.12 2.54 26.81
C GLU A 437 -15.84 1.04 26.71
N ARG A 438 -15.62 0.53 25.49
CA ARG A 438 -15.45 -0.90 25.24
C ARG A 438 -14.04 -1.40 25.52
N TYR A 439 -13.01 -0.61 25.25
CA TYR A 439 -11.61 -1.03 25.25
C TYR A 439 -10.73 -0.27 26.26
N GLY A 440 -11.23 0.84 26.80
CA GLY A 440 -10.59 1.59 27.89
C GLY A 440 -9.52 2.59 27.44
N GLU A 441 -9.14 3.45 28.38
CA GLU A 441 -8.24 4.60 28.13
C GLU A 441 -6.84 4.20 27.67
N LYS A 442 -6.30 3.05 28.10
CA LYS A 442 -4.95 2.61 27.66
C LYS A 442 -4.86 2.52 26.14
N GLN A 443 -5.79 1.82 25.49
CA GLN A 443 -5.76 1.65 24.04
C GLN A 443 -6.03 2.97 23.30
N ARG A 444 -6.83 3.86 23.91
CA ARG A 444 -7.06 5.22 23.40
C ARG A 444 -5.79 6.08 23.46
N GLU A 445 -5.05 6.00 24.56
CA GLU A 445 -3.75 6.68 24.72
C GLU A 445 -2.70 6.07 23.78
N ASP A 446 -2.70 4.76 23.58
CA ASP A 446 -1.84 4.07 22.61
C ASP A 446 -2.07 4.61 21.20
N TYR A 447 -3.33 4.81 20.80
CA TYR A 447 -3.70 5.44 19.52
C TYR A 447 -3.09 6.84 19.39
N LEU A 448 -3.27 7.71 20.39
CA LEU A 448 -2.73 9.08 20.35
C LEU A 448 -1.20 9.08 20.22
N ARG A 449 -0.52 8.23 21.01
CA ARG A 449 0.94 8.09 20.95
C ARG A 449 1.43 7.57 19.61
N GLN A 450 0.73 6.61 19.02
CA GLN A 450 1.13 6.01 17.75
C GLN A 450 0.90 6.96 16.57
N PHE A 451 -0.31 7.50 16.42
CA PHE A 451 -0.73 8.17 15.18
C PHE A 451 -0.61 9.70 15.20
N GLU A 452 -0.53 10.32 16.38
CA GLU A 452 -0.40 11.78 16.52
C GLU A 452 0.98 12.24 17.02
N GLN A 453 1.85 11.30 17.44
CA GLN A 453 3.22 11.61 17.87
C GLN A 453 4.23 10.77 17.09
N PHE A 454 4.24 9.45 17.29
CA PHE A 454 5.32 8.59 16.80
C PHE A 454 5.43 8.52 15.27
N LEU A 455 4.34 8.17 14.57
CA LEU A 455 4.33 8.12 13.11
C LEU A 455 4.57 9.49 12.44
N PRO A 456 3.90 10.60 12.83
CA PRO A 456 4.19 11.90 12.22
C PRO A 456 5.64 12.36 12.42
N GLU A 457 6.21 12.15 13.62
CA GLU A 457 7.63 12.46 13.88
C GLU A 457 8.56 11.62 12.98
N LEU A 458 8.27 10.33 12.85
CA LEU A 458 9.07 9.42 12.03
C LEU A 458 8.95 9.75 10.53
N ASN A 459 7.77 10.09 10.05
CA ASN A 459 7.57 10.56 8.68
C ASN A 459 8.29 11.89 8.45
N ALA A 460 8.24 12.84 9.39
CA ALA A 460 8.96 14.10 9.27
C ALA A 460 10.49 13.91 9.27
N GLU A 461 11.01 12.90 9.97
CA GLU A 461 12.44 12.54 9.93
C GLU A 461 12.89 12.06 8.55
N HIS A 462 12.05 11.30 7.86
CA HIS A 462 12.42 10.62 6.60
C HIS A 462 11.83 11.24 5.33
N ASP A 463 10.76 12.03 5.42
CA ASP A 463 10.13 12.71 4.29
C ASP A 463 9.41 14.00 4.76
N PRO A 464 10.17 15.03 5.20
CA PRO A 464 9.60 16.29 5.65
C PRO A 464 8.92 17.11 4.54
N GLY A 465 9.12 16.74 3.27
CA GLY A 465 8.57 17.47 2.13
C GLY A 465 7.13 17.10 1.78
N THR A 466 6.70 15.89 2.12
CA THR A 466 5.35 15.39 1.86
C THR A 466 4.41 15.73 3.03
N PHE A 467 3.18 16.13 2.72
CA PHE A 467 2.18 16.41 3.75
C PHE A 467 1.80 15.15 4.54
N TYR A 468 1.71 15.25 5.87
CA TYR A 468 1.26 14.17 6.73
C TYR A 468 -0.15 14.45 7.28
N TRP A 469 -1.04 13.48 7.17
CA TRP A 469 -2.38 13.48 7.71
C TRP A 469 -2.51 12.38 8.77
N ARG A 470 -3.11 12.70 9.92
CA ARG A 470 -3.11 11.81 11.10
C ARG A 470 -4.06 10.61 11.02
N SER A 471 -5.22 10.80 10.41
CA SER A 471 -6.28 9.81 10.24
C SER A 471 -7.19 10.23 9.10
N SER A 472 -7.86 9.31 8.42
CA SER A 472 -8.92 9.58 7.44
C SER A 472 -10.22 8.91 7.93
N PRO A 473 -11.27 9.66 8.32
CA PRO A 473 -11.34 11.10 8.35
C PRO A 473 -10.66 11.70 9.58
N SER A 474 -10.36 13.00 9.51
CA SER A 474 -9.86 13.77 10.63
C SER A 474 -10.26 15.26 10.53
N SER A 475 -10.29 15.92 11.69
CA SER A 475 -10.46 17.39 11.77
C SER A 475 -9.32 18.02 12.60
N TYR A 476 -9.42 18.08 13.92
CA TYR A 476 -8.51 18.95 14.71
C TYR A 476 -7.29 18.28 15.34
N GLY A 477 -7.43 17.09 15.87
CA GLY A 477 -6.49 16.58 16.86
C GLY A 477 -7.21 15.73 17.88
N GLY A 478 -6.49 14.89 18.61
CA GLY A 478 -6.92 14.39 19.91
C GLY A 478 -8.27 13.69 20.00
N ILE A 479 -8.79 13.11 18.90
CA ILE A 479 -10.13 12.48 18.85
C ILE A 479 -11.24 13.54 19.04
N ASP A 480 -11.06 14.72 18.42
CA ASP A 480 -11.99 15.85 18.49
C ASP A 480 -12.72 16.04 17.16
N GLU A 481 -14.02 15.68 17.16
CA GLU A 481 -14.95 15.79 16.03
C GLU A 481 -14.33 15.42 14.66
N PRO A 482 -13.80 14.20 14.46
CA PRO A 482 -12.91 13.87 13.35
C PRO A 482 -13.57 13.77 11.97
N ASN A 483 -14.83 14.18 11.82
CA ASN A 483 -15.60 14.02 10.58
C ASN A 483 -16.44 15.27 10.28
N LEU A 484 -15.93 16.46 10.61
CA LEU A 484 -16.63 17.72 10.37
C LEU A 484 -16.68 18.05 8.88
N ALA A 485 -17.79 18.66 8.45
CA ALA A 485 -17.89 19.17 7.08
C ALA A 485 -17.01 20.41 6.85
N SER A 486 -16.70 21.16 7.91
CA SER A 486 -16.05 22.48 7.81
C SER A 486 -14.53 22.44 7.97
N VAL A 487 -13.93 21.31 8.39
CA VAL A 487 -12.49 21.17 8.66
C VAL A 487 -12.03 19.76 8.27
N GLY A 488 -10.89 19.67 7.57
CA GLY A 488 -10.28 18.40 7.20
C GLY A 488 -11.07 17.63 6.15
N ASP A 489 -11.07 16.31 6.27
CA ASP A 489 -11.75 15.39 5.36
C ASP A 489 -12.91 14.65 6.03
N MET A 490 -13.80 14.09 5.20
CA MET A 490 -15.04 13.45 5.65
C MET A 490 -15.24 12.09 5.00
N HIS A 491 -15.66 11.13 5.81
CA HIS A 491 -16.25 9.86 5.38
C HIS A 491 -17.77 9.94 5.63
N TYR A 492 -18.57 9.89 4.56
CA TYR A 492 -20.02 9.99 4.67
C TYR A 492 -20.73 8.70 4.26
N TRP A 493 -21.00 7.89 5.29
CA TRP A 493 -21.60 6.56 5.15
C TRP A 493 -23.10 6.49 5.48
N ASP A 494 -23.69 7.62 5.88
CA ASP A 494 -25.11 7.73 6.27
C ASP A 494 -26.10 7.47 5.13
N VAL A 495 -25.71 7.73 3.87
CA VAL A 495 -26.46 7.24 2.72
C VAL A 495 -26.45 5.71 2.79
N TRP A 496 -25.35 5.03 2.47
CA TRP A 496 -25.38 3.56 2.40
C TRP A 496 -25.72 2.83 3.72
N HIS A 497 -24.93 3.03 4.77
CA HIS A 497 -25.10 2.32 6.05
C HIS A 497 -26.31 2.83 6.82
N GLY A 498 -26.57 4.15 6.81
CA GLY A 498 -27.71 4.78 7.47
C GLY A 498 -29.03 4.72 6.68
N ARG A 499 -29.00 4.21 5.43
CA ARG A 499 -30.14 4.15 4.50
C ARG A 499 -30.76 5.53 4.20
N LYS A 500 -30.00 6.63 4.29
CA LYS A 500 -30.52 7.95 3.88
C LYS A 500 -30.73 8.02 2.36
N PRO A 501 -31.69 8.80 1.85
CA PRO A 501 -31.88 8.98 0.42
C PRO A 501 -30.63 9.54 -0.26
N ILE A 502 -30.35 9.13 -1.51
CA ILE A 502 -29.20 9.65 -2.31
C ILE A 502 -29.19 11.19 -2.38
N ALA A 503 -30.38 11.82 -2.38
CA ALA A 503 -30.52 13.28 -2.37
C ALA A 503 -29.85 13.96 -1.16
N GLU A 504 -29.62 13.23 -0.06
CA GLU A 504 -28.91 13.73 1.12
C GLU A 504 -27.50 14.20 0.79
N TYR A 505 -26.81 13.63 -0.19
CA TYR A 505 -25.50 14.14 -0.60
C TYR A 505 -25.50 15.63 -0.96
N ARG A 506 -26.66 16.17 -1.39
CA ARG A 506 -26.82 17.59 -1.75
C ARG A 506 -26.95 18.52 -0.54
N THR A 507 -27.09 18.00 0.67
CA THR A 507 -27.12 18.78 1.92
C THR A 507 -25.73 18.91 2.54
N LEU A 508 -24.75 18.15 2.03
CA LEU A 508 -23.40 18.09 2.56
C LEU A 508 -22.44 18.98 1.78
N PHE A 509 -21.61 19.71 2.53
CA PHE A 509 -20.61 20.63 2.01
C PHE A 509 -19.27 20.39 2.73
N PRO A 510 -18.70 19.17 2.67
CA PRO A 510 -17.41 18.87 3.29
C PRO A 510 -16.30 19.74 2.68
N ARG A 511 -15.16 19.92 3.36
CA ARG A 511 -13.99 20.55 2.72
C ARG A 511 -13.33 19.58 1.76
N PHE A 512 -13.27 18.31 2.16
CA PHE A 512 -12.86 17.17 1.36
C PHE A 512 -13.70 15.94 1.72
N MET A 513 -14.20 15.20 0.74
CA MET A 513 -14.91 13.93 0.90
C MET A 513 -13.96 12.81 0.48
N SER A 514 -13.37 12.12 1.44
CA SER A 514 -12.38 11.05 1.23
C SER A 514 -13.03 9.68 1.06
N GLU A 515 -14.25 9.48 1.61
CA GLU A 515 -15.07 8.29 1.36
C GLU A 515 -16.57 8.58 1.30
N PHE A 516 -17.24 7.97 0.34
CA PHE A 516 -18.68 7.84 0.23
C PHE A 516 -18.96 6.83 -0.89
N GLY A 517 -19.97 5.98 -0.73
CA GLY A 517 -20.26 4.98 -1.75
C GLY A 517 -21.61 4.30 -1.57
N LEU A 518 -21.99 3.53 -2.59
CA LEU A 518 -23.12 2.61 -2.58
C LEU A 518 -22.66 1.29 -3.20
N GLN A 519 -23.19 0.15 -2.74
CA GLN A 519 -22.90 -1.13 -3.39
C GLN A 519 -23.76 -1.35 -4.63
N SER A 520 -23.24 -2.15 -5.57
CA SER A 520 -23.98 -2.79 -6.65
C SER A 520 -23.51 -4.24 -6.82
N PHE A 521 -24.27 -5.04 -7.54
CA PHE A 521 -23.76 -6.33 -8.02
C PHE A 521 -22.87 -6.13 -9.24
N PRO A 522 -21.86 -7.01 -9.44
CA PRO A 522 -21.08 -7.00 -10.66
C PRO A 522 -21.94 -7.43 -11.87
N SER A 523 -21.40 -7.27 -13.07
CA SER A 523 -22.09 -7.67 -14.31
C SER A 523 -22.45 -9.15 -14.31
N LEU A 524 -23.49 -9.55 -15.08
CA LEU A 524 -23.87 -10.96 -15.20
C LEU A 524 -22.66 -11.83 -15.57
N LYS A 525 -21.83 -11.39 -16.52
CA LYS A 525 -20.61 -12.11 -16.93
C LYS A 525 -19.70 -12.47 -15.75
N THR A 526 -19.55 -11.58 -14.77
CA THR A 526 -18.79 -11.86 -13.55
C THR A 526 -19.56 -12.79 -12.62
N VAL A 527 -20.87 -12.61 -12.47
CA VAL A 527 -21.69 -13.53 -11.67
C VAL A 527 -21.62 -14.96 -12.18
N GLU A 528 -21.56 -15.16 -13.50
CA GLU A 528 -21.42 -16.49 -14.10
C GLU A 528 -20.08 -17.16 -13.81
N THR A 529 -19.04 -16.43 -13.39
CA THR A 529 -17.74 -17.04 -13.05
C THR A 529 -17.75 -17.70 -11.67
N PHE A 530 -18.70 -17.36 -10.80
CA PHE A 530 -18.77 -17.89 -9.43
C PHE A 530 -20.09 -18.60 -9.10
N THR A 531 -21.04 -18.68 -10.03
CA THR A 531 -22.38 -19.26 -9.80
C THR A 531 -22.78 -20.31 -10.82
N LEU A 532 -23.56 -21.30 -10.37
CA LEU A 532 -24.41 -22.10 -11.25
C LEU A 532 -25.76 -21.37 -11.52
N PRO A 533 -26.50 -21.72 -12.58
CA PRO A 533 -27.80 -21.10 -12.86
C PRO A 533 -28.80 -21.11 -11.68
N GLU A 534 -28.84 -22.19 -10.91
CA GLU A 534 -29.68 -22.35 -9.72
C GLU A 534 -29.29 -21.44 -8.54
N ASP A 535 -28.05 -20.95 -8.51
CA ASP A 535 -27.57 -20.03 -7.49
C ASP A 535 -28.02 -18.58 -7.76
N ARG A 536 -28.55 -18.26 -8.94
CA ARG A 536 -28.82 -16.89 -9.43
C ARG A 536 -30.12 -16.29 -8.88
N ASN A 537 -30.17 -16.22 -7.56
CA ASN A 537 -31.11 -15.44 -6.77
C ASN A 537 -30.26 -14.66 -5.75
N ILE A 538 -30.47 -13.35 -5.62
CA ILE A 538 -29.62 -12.50 -4.76
C ILE A 538 -29.61 -12.92 -3.28
N PHE A 539 -30.63 -13.66 -2.82
CA PHE A 539 -30.71 -14.22 -1.46
C PHE A 539 -30.42 -15.73 -1.42
N SER A 540 -29.89 -16.31 -2.50
CA SER A 540 -29.39 -17.67 -2.48
C SER A 540 -28.17 -17.76 -1.55
N TYR A 541 -27.91 -18.96 -1.05
CA TYR A 541 -26.74 -19.23 -0.21
C TYR A 541 -25.43 -18.74 -0.86
N VAL A 542 -25.23 -19.00 -2.16
CA VAL A 542 -24.00 -18.64 -2.86
C VAL A 542 -23.89 -17.12 -3.11
N MET A 543 -25.00 -16.44 -3.43
CA MET A 543 -24.98 -14.99 -3.61
C MET A 543 -24.76 -14.27 -2.26
N GLU A 544 -25.37 -14.77 -1.18
CA GLU A 544 -25.11 -14.27 0.18
C GLU A 544 -23.67 -14.53 0.64
N ALA A 545 -23.09 -15.67 0.25
CA ALA A 545 -21.67 -15.93 0.54
C ALA A 545 -20.74 -14.89 -0.12
N HIS A 546 -21.16 -14.25 -1.22
CA HIS A 546 -20.43 -13.17 -1.89
C HIS A 546 -20.87 -11.76 -1.46
N GLN A 547 -21.86 -11.64 -0.59
CA GLN A 547 -22.26 -10.38 0.04
C GLN A 547 -21.60 -10.30 1.43
N LYS A 548 -20.62 -9.40 1.57
CA LYS A 548 -19.83 -9.29 2.82
C LYS A 548 -20.32 -8.19 3.76
N ASN A 549 -21.19 -7.31 3.30
CA ASN A 549 -21.93 -6.40 4.15
C ASN A 549 -23.24 -7.08 4.55
N GLY A 550 -23.40 -7.43 5.83
CA GLY A 550 -24.51 -8.29 6.29
C GLY A 550 -25.94 -7.81 6.00
N THR A 551 -26.13 -6.56 5.54
CA THR A 551 -27.44 -6.05 5.06
C THR A 551 -27.38 -5.47 3.65
N GLY A 552 -26.32 -5.79 2.89
CA GLY A 552 -26.02 -5.18 1.60
C GLY A 552 -27.09 -5.44 0.55
N ASN A 553 -27.52 -6.70 0.37
CA ASN A 553 -28.54 -7.05 -0.61
C ASN A 553 -29.89 -6.36 -0.34
N GLU A 554 -30.28 -6.27 0.93
CA GLU A 554 -31.48 -5.52 1.34
C GLU A 554 -31.36 -4.02 1.03
N LYS A 555 -30.19 -3.41 1.30
CA LYS A 555 -29.94 -2.00 1.01
C LYS A 555 -29.96 -1.72 -0.50
N ILE A 556 -29.40 -2.61 -1.33
CA ILE A 556 -29.50 -2.50 -2.79
C ILE A 556 -30.98 -2.43 -3.20
N LEU A 557 -31.80 -3.37 -2.73
CA LEU A 557 -33.23 -3.39 -3.05
C LEU A 557 -33.97 -2.15 -2.55
N TYR A 558 -33.63 -1.66 -1.35
CA TYR A 558 -34.18 -0.42 -0.80
C TYR A 558 -33.94 0.75 -1.77
N TYR A 559 -32.69 0.98 -2.19
CA TYR A 559 -32.37 2.06 -3.12
C TYR A 559 -32.97 1.87 -4.51
N ILE A 560 -33.04 0.63 -5.02
CA ILE A 560 -33.74 0.35 -6.28
C ILE A 560 -35.20 0.77 -6.16
N SER A 561 -35.88 0.44 -5.06
CA SER A 561 -37.31 0.73 -4.88
C SER A 561 -37.64 2.23 -4.81
N GLU A 562 -36.68 3.06 -4.41
CA GLU A 562 -36.83 4.52 -4.33
C GLU A 562 -36.79 5.20 -5.71
N TYR A 563 -36.07 4.62 -6.70
CA TYR A 563 -35.77 5.29 -7.98
C TYR A 563 -36.30 4.54 -9.21
N PHE A 564 -36.48 3.23 -9.12
CA PHE A 564 -36.82 2.35 -10.24
C PHE A 564 -38.00 1.45 -9.89
N LYS A 565 -38.67 0.94 -10.93
CA LYS A 565 -39.61 -0.18 -10.76
C LYS A 565 -38.84 -1.45 -10.40
N TYR A 566 -39.47 -2.34 -9.65
CA TYR A 566 -38.88 -3.64 -9.34
C TYR A 566 -38.41 -4.36 -10.62
N PRO A 567 -37.15 -4.87 -10.63
CA PRO A 567 -36.63 -5.61 -11.78
C PRO A 567 -37.44 -6.87 -12.07
N LYS A 568 -37.60 -7.18 -13.36
CA LYS A 568 -38.43 -8.31 -13.85
C LYS A 568 -37.76 -9.68 -13.71
N ASP A 569 -36.44 -9.71 -13.66
CA ASP A 569 -35.59 -10.91 -13.62
C ASP A 569 -34.24 -10.58 -12.96
N PHE A 570 -33.42 -11.61 -12.71
CA PHE A 570 -32.12 -11.49 -12.06
C PHE A 570 -31.16 -10.60 -12.84
N GLU A 571 -31.05 -10.76 -14.16
CA GLU A 571 -30.15 -9.95 -15.00
C GLU A 571 -30.53 -8.47 -14.95
N SER A 572 -31.82 -8.16 -15.05
CA SER A 572 -32.32 -6.79 -14.90
C SER A 572 -32.02 -6.23 -13.50
N LEU A 573 -32.05 -7.07 -12.45
CA LEU A 573 -31.71 -6.66 -11.09
C LEU A 573 -30.23 -6.27 -11.00
N LEU A 574 -29.31 -7.09 -11.50
CA LEU A 574 -27.88 -6.75 -11.51
C LEU A 574 -27.64 -5.43 -12.25
N TYR A 575 -28.22 -5.27 -13.43
CA TYR A 575 -28.09 -4.05 -14.22
C TYR A 575 -28.65 -2.81 -13.49
N VAL A 576 -29.85 -2.90 -12.93
CA VAL A 576 -30.46 -1.77 -12.20
C VAL A 576 -29.69 -1.47 -10.90
N SER A 577 -29.08 -2.47 -10.26
CA SER A 577 -28.19 -2.24 -9.11
C SER A 577 -26.96 -1.37 -9.47
N GLN A 578 -26.42 -1.53 -10.67
CA GLN A 578 -25.32 -0.71 -11.17
C GLN A 578 -25.79 0.71 -11.53
N LEU A 579 -27.00 0.85 -12.10
CA LEU A 579 -27.58 2.15 -12.38
C LEU A 579 -27.81 2.97 -11.10
N ILE A 580 -28.31 2.34 -10.04
CA ILE A 580 -28.56 3.06 -8.78
C ILE A 580 -27.26 3.46 -8.08
N GLN A 581 -26.22 2.63 -8.13
CA GLN A 581 -24.88 3.01 -7.68
C GLN A 581 -24.33 4.17 -8.52
N ALA A 582 -24.40 4.08 -9.85
CA ALA A 582 -23.92 5.14 -10.74
C ALA A 582 -24.66 6.47 -10.49
N GLU A 583 -25.98 6.43 -10.27
CA GLU A 583 -26.76 7.61 -9.91
C GLU A 583 -26.35 8.18 -8.55
N GLY A 584 -26.11 7.32 -7.55
CA GLY A 584 -25.58 7.71 -6.24
C GLY A 584 -24.26 8.45 -6.34
N MET A 585 -23.29 7.86 -7.04
CA MET A 585 -21.97 8.46 -7.25
C MET A 585 -22.08 9.78 -8.03
N ARG A 586 -22.88 9.80 -9.09
CA ARG A 586 -23.10 10.99 -9.92
C ARG A 586 -23.67 12.14 -9.11
N VAL A 587 -24.70 11.90 -8.29
CA VAL A 587 -25.35 12.94 -7.47
C VAL A 587 -24.38 13.58 -6.49
N GLY A 588 -23.57 12.78 -5.77
CA GLY A 588 -22.56 13.29 -4.85
C GLY A 588 -21.45 14.06 -5.59
N VAL A 589 -20.80 13.43 -6.57
CA VAL A 589 -19.66 14.01 -7.29
C VAL A 589 -20.04 15.30 -8.03
N GLU A 590 -21.16 15.34 -8.75
CA GLU A 590 -21.61 16.55 -9.43
C GLU A 590 -21.92 17.69 -8.44
N HIS A 591 -22.50 17.36 -7.27
CA HIS A 591 -22.77 18.34 -6.23
C HIS A 591 -21.50 18.96 -5.69
N TRP A 592 -20.53 18.16 -5.27
CA TRP A 592 -19.28 18.67 -4.72
C TRP A 592 -18.46 19.43 -5.76
N ARG A 593 -18.40 18.96 -7.01
CA ARG A 593 -17.72 19.68 -8.10
C ARG A 593 -18.36 21.04 -8.39
N ARG A 594 -19.69 21.12 -8.38
CA ARG A 594 -20.43 22.38 -8.63
C ARG A 594 -20.15 23.43 -7.55
N ASN A 595 -19.92 23.01 -6.32
CA ASN A 595 -19.71 23.92 -5.19
C ASN A 595 -18.22 24.28 -4.96
N ARG A 596 -17.33 23.92 -5.89
CA ARG A 596 -15.89 24.26 -5.88
C ARG A 596 -15.62 25.76 -5.71
N ALA A 597 -16.26 26.61 -6.53
CA ALA A 597 -15.97 28.05 -6.60
C ALA A 597 -16.58 28.87 -5.45
N GLY A 598 -17.45 28.24 -4.66
CA GLY A 598 -17.92 28.75 -3.37
C GLY A 598 -17.10 28.25 -2.19
N ALA A 599 -15.97 27.54 -2.41
CA ALA A 599 -15.12 26.92 -1.39
C ALA A 599 -15.75 25.76 -0.58
N TRP A 600 -16.45 24.86 -1.30
CA TRP A 600 -17.07 23.68 -0.69
C TRP A 600 -16.89 22.43 -1.54
N ALA A 601 -16.21 21.45 -0.93
CA ALA A 601 -16.03 20.06 -1.34
C ALA A 601 -15.07 19.77 -2.50
N ARG A 602 -14.27 18.72 -2.29
CA ARG A 602 -13.39 17.99 -3.21
C ARG A 602 -13.61 16.52 -2.90
N SER A 603 -13.76 15.62 -3.86
CA SER A 603 -14.27 14.27 -3.56
C SER A 603 -13.44 13.16 -4.19
N ILE A 604 -13.10 12.15 -3.37
CA ILE A 604 -12.66 10.81 -3.74
C ILE A 604 -13.82 9.87 -3.41
N GLY A 605 -14.31 9.09 -4.39
CA GLY A 605 -15.35 8.07 -4.16
C GLY A 605 -14.79 6.79 -3.56
N SER A 606 -15.57 6.06 -2.76
CA SER A 606 -15.21 4.70 -2.34
C SER A 606 -15.77 3.62 -3.26
#